data_AF-W1NZJ9-F1
#
_entry.id   AF-W1NZJ9-F1
#
_cell.length_a   1.000
_cell.length_b   1.000
_cell.length_c   1.000
_cell.angle_alpha   90.00
_cell.angle_beta   90.00
_cell.angle_gamma   90.00
#
_symmetry.space_group_name_H-M   'P 1'
#
loop_
_entity.id
_entity.type
_entity.pdbx_description
1 polymer ?
#
loop_
_entity_poly.entity_id
_entity_poly.type
_entity_poly.pdbx_seq_one_letter_code
_entity_poly.pdbx_strand_id
1 'polypeptide(L)'
;MTMVLAVIVFLVGSRWYRFRRPRGSPLTVIASVVAKAWKNRKMFLPLNPALLNGFLDAKNVEVHFTNGSMLNRWLDKAAIVASENGTKSMVTVTDVEKVKMVAKLIPIWSTCILFWTVYSQMTTFSVEQATRLNRHLGGHGFEIPAGSLSVFLFLSILLFTSLNERVFVPLARRLTRRTHGITSLQRIGTGLTLSIAAMVTASLFEHRRRRSITSPPLRVLWLVQQYFLVGAGEAFAYVGQLEFFIREAPERMKSMSTGLFLSSISMGFFVSSLLVDLVDWATGGAWIKNNLDKGKLDYFYWMLAVLSTLNLLVFMTFARGHDYKEQPRWVDSHTKCMMKGAEDVGVGELGMGDLNNNNHVCVKV
;
A
#
# COMPACT_ATOMS: atom_id res chain seq x y z
N MET A 1 -19.89 14.36 18.49
CA MET A 1 -19.17 15.42 19.23
C MET A 1 -17.74 15.60 18.75
N THR A 2 -16.89 14.56 18.76
CA THR A 2 -15.49 14.66 18.29
C THR A 2 -15.34 15.07 16.83
N MET A 3 -16.18 14.56 15.92
CA MET A 3 -16.16 14.94 14.50
C MET A 3 -16.49 16.41 14.27
N VAL A 4 -17.47 16.95 15.00
CA VAL A 4 -17.84 18.37 14.94
C VAL A 4 -16.69 19.24 15.45
N LEU A 5 -16.06 18.84 16.55
CA LEU A 5 -14.92 19.53 17.13
C LEU A 5 -13.71 19.52 16.18
N ALA A 6 -13.44 18.40 15.51
CA ALA A 6 -12.39 18.30 14.50
C ALA A 6 -12.63 19.21 13.29
N VAL A 7 -13.88 19.31 12.82
CA VAL A 7 -14.26 20.23 11.74
C VAL A 7 -14.05 21.69 12.16
N ILE A 8 -14.45 22.05 13.39
CA ILE A 8 -14.24 23.41 13.91
C ILE A 8 -12.75 23.74 13.95
N VAL A 9 -11.92 22.85 14.49
CA VAL A 9 -10.46 23.04 14.54
C VAL A 9 -9.86 23.16 13.14
N PHE A 10 -10.31 22.34 12.18
CA PHE A 10 -9.88 22.42 10.78
C PHE A 10 -10.24 23.76 10.13
N LEU A 11 -11.46 24.26 10.33
CA LEU A 11 -11.92 25.54 9.79
C LEU A 11 -11.21 26.75 10.42
N VAL A 12 -10.84 26.66 11.71
CA VAL A 12 -10.00 27.68 12.35
C VAL A 12 -8.58 27.64 11.77
N GLY A 13 -8.01 26.45 11.60
CA GLY A 13 -6.68 26.25 11.02
C GLY A 13 -6.57 26.61 9.53
N SER A 14 -7.67 26.61 8.78
CA SER A 14 -7.65 26.88 7.34
C SER A 14 -7.20 28.30 7.00
N ARG A 15 -7.31 29.25 7.93
CA ARG A 15 -6.76 30.61 7.78
C ARG A 15 -5.23 30.66 7.73
N TRP A 16 -4.56 29.63 8.25
CA TRP A 16 -3.09 29.53 8.23
C TRP A 16 -2.56 28.61 7.12
N TYR A 17 -3.43 27.99 6.34
CA TYR A 17 -3.00 27.15 5.23
C TYR A 17 -2.58 27.98 4.02
N ARG A 18 -1.34 27.76 3.57
CA ARG A 18 -0.79 28.38 2.36
C ARG A 18 -1.24 27.56 1.14
N PHE A 19 -2.33 27.99 0.52
CA PHE A 19 -2.86 27.34 -0.67
C PHE A 19 -1.92 27.52 -1.88
N ARG A 20 -1.42 26.41 -2.43
CA ARG A 20 -0.80 26.40 -3.77
C ARG A 20 -1.90 26.29 -4.82
N ARG A 21 -1.84 27.11 -5.87
CA ARG A 21 -2.81 27.05 -6.98
C ARG A 21 -2.88 25.62 -7.54
N PRO A 22 -4.07 25.00 -7.65
CA PRO A 22 -4.22 23.63 -8.16
C PRO A 22 -3.77 23.58 -9.63
N ARG A 23 -2.77 22.75 -9.94
CA ARG A 23 -2.22 22.56 -11.30
C ARG A 23 -2.91 21.40 -12.05
N GLY A 24 -4.24 21.37 -12.04
CA GLY A 24 -5.05 20.31 -12.64
C GLY A 24 -5.21 19.05 -11.77
N SER A 25 -6.08 18.13 -12.18
CA SER A 25 -6.39 16.90 -11.42
C SER A 25 -5.63 15.69 -11.97
N PRO A 26 -4.97 14.88 -11.12
CA PRO A 26 -4.39 13.59 -11.52
C PRO A 26 -5.40 12.65 -12.20
N LEU A 27 -6.65 12.67 -11.76
CA LEU A 27 -7.71 11.82 -12.31
C LEU A 27 -8.10 12.25 -13.72
N THR A 28 -8.15 13.54 -14.00
CA THR A 28 -8.44 14.05 -15.36
C THR A 28 -7.31 13.70 -16.32
N VAL A 29 -6.05 13.68 -15.85
CA VAL A 29 -4.90 13.22 -16.65
C VAL A 29 -5.02 11.74 -16.98
N ILE A 30 -5.31 10.87 -16.00
CA ILE A 30 -5.53 9.44 -16.24
C ILE A 30 -6.69 9.23 -17.24
N ALA A 31 -7.84 9.86 -17.01
CA ALA A 31 -9.00 9.74 -17.88
C ALA A 31 -8.69 10.18 -19.31
N SER A 32 -7.95 11.29 -19.48
CA SER A 32 -7.55 11.78 -20.80
C SER A 32 -6.60 10.83 -21.53
N VAL A 33 -5.63 10.26 -20.81
CA VAL A 33 -4.70 9.27 -21.38
C VAL A 33 -5.44 8.00 -21.79
N VAL A 34 -6.30 7.47 -20.93
CA VAL A 34 -7.10 6.26 -21.20
C VAL A 34 -8.05 6.47 -22.37
N ALA A 35 -8.78 7.59 -22.41
CA ALA A 35 -9.70 7.92 -23.50
C ALA A 35 -8.97 8.05 -24.84
N LYS A 36 -7.79 8.69 -24.87
CA LYS A 36 -6.98 8.79 -26.08
C LYS A 36 -6.35 7.47 -26.50
N ALA A 37 -5.83 6.67 -25.58
CA ALA A 37 -5.33 5.33 -25.87
C ALA A 37 -6.44 4.46 -26.49
N TRP A 38 -7.67 4.59 -25.99
CA TRP A 38 -8.84 3.88 -26.52
C TRP A 38 -9.24 4.37 -27.91
N LYS A 39 -9.31 5.68 -28.14
CA LYS A 39 -9.58 6.28 -29.47
C LYS A 39 -8.51 5.84 -30.48
N ASN A 40 -7.25 5.83 -30.07
CA ASN A 40 -6.10 5.52 -30.92
C ASN A 40 -5.79 4.03 -30.99
N ARG A 41 -6.65 3.14 -30.44
CA ARG A 41 -6.35 1.69 -30.32
C ARG A 41 -6.05 1.01 -31.65
N LYS A 42 -6.64 1.49 -32.75
CA LYS A 42 -6.46 0.95 -34.11
C LYS A 42 -5.24 1.52 -34.85
N MET A 43 -4.61 2.58 -34.33
CA MET A 43 -3.44 3.18 -34.96
C MET A 43 -2.17 2.39 -34.63
N PHE A 44 -1.23 2.40 -35.57
CA PHE A 44 0.12 1.86 -35.37
C PHE A 44 0.96 2.85 -34.58
N LEU A 45 1.77 2.33 -33.66
CA LEU A 45 2.71 3.16 -32.92
C LEU A 45 3.85 3.57 -33.89
N PRO A 46 4.16 4.87 -34.04
CA PRO A 46 5.22 5.31 -34.94
C PRO A 46 6.58 4.72 -34.50
N LEU A 47 7.39 4.28 -35.47
CA LEU A 47 8.72 3.72 -35.21
C LEU A 47 9.70 4.74 -34.60
N ASN A 48 9.48 6.04 -34.86
CA ASN A 48 10.31 7.11 -34.33
C ASN A 48 9.66 7.75 -33.08
N PRO A 49 10.25 7.60 -31.88
CA PRO A 49 9.73 8.18 -30.64
C PRO A 49 9.63 9.72 -30.67
N ALA A 50 10.44 10.37 -31.50
CA ALA A 50 10.44 11.82 -31.70
C ALA A 50 9.14 12.38 -32.31
N LEU A 51 8.30 11.53 -32.92
CA LEU A 51 6.99 11.93 -33.45
C LEU A 51 5.90 12.00 -32.38
N LEU A 52 6.20 11.59 -31.14
CA LEU A 52 5.25 11.67 -30.04
C LEU A 52 5.26 13.04 -29.38
N ASN A 53 4.09 13.43 -28.90
CA ASN A 53 3.88 14.76 -28.34
C ASN A 53 4.66 14.99 -27.04
N GLY A 54 5.52 16.01 -27.01
CA GLY A 54 6.31 16.39 -25.84
C GLY A 54 7.53 15.50 -25.57
N PHE A 55 7.97 14.70 -26.56
CA PHE A 55 9.18 13.87 -26.44
C PHE A 55 10.47 14.72 -26.33
N LEU A 56 10.60 15.78 -27.14
CA LEU A 56 11.77 16.67 -27.12
C LEU A 56 11.87 17.51 -25.84
N ASP A 57 10.73 17.78 -25.18
CA ASP A 57 10.67 18.52 -23.91
C ASP A 57 10.90 17.61 -22.68
N ALA A 58 10.91 16.29 -22.86
CA ALA A 58 11.10 15.30 -21.80
C ALA A 58 12.59 15.16 -21.42
N LYS A 59 13.29 16.25 -21.12
CA LYS A 59 14.74 16.29 -20.82
C LYS A 59 15.17 15.48 -19.58
N ASN A 60 14.25 15.01 -18.74
CA ASN A 60 14.51 14.38 -17.44
C ASN A 60 13.69 13.11 -17.17
N VAL A 61 13.03 12.55 -18.20
CA VAL A 61 12.28 11.30 -18.05
C VAL A 61 13.00 10.28 -18.92
N GLU A 62 13.60 9.25 -18.32
CA GLU A 62 14.03 8.08 -19.07
C GLU A 62 12.79 7.46 -19.70
N VAL A 63 12.57 7.79 -20.97
CA VAL A 63 11.41 7.29 -21.70
C VAL A 63 11.75 5.87 -22.12
N HIS A 64 11.38 4.88 -21.31
CA HIS A 64 11.46 3.47 -21.68
C HIS A 64 10.36 3.11 -22.70
N PHE A 65 10.40 3.75 -23.88
CA PHE A 65 9.76 3.19 -25.06
C PHE A 65 10.60 2.00 -25.47
N THR A 66 10.12 0.78 -25.19
CA THR A 66 10.10 -0.37 -26.13
C THR A 66 10.00 -1.75 -25.48
N ASN A 67 10.17 -1.93 -24.16
CA ASN A 67 10.20 -3.27 -23.55
C ASN A 67 9.04 -3.59 -22.58
N GLY A 68 7.87 -2.99 -22.80
CA GLY A 68 6.72 -3.11 -21.89
C GLY A 68 5.65 -4.13 -22.28
N SER A 69 4.91 -4.61 -21.28
CA SER A 69 3.70 -5.44 -21.43
C SER A 69 2.68 -4.85 -22.44
N MET A 70 1.74 -5.67 -22.95
CA MET A 70 0.70 -5.22 -23.90
C MET A 70 -0.04 -3.96 -23.44
N LEU A 71 -0.23 -3.79 -22.12
CA LEU A 71 -0.84 -2.61 -21.52
C LEU A 71 -0.01 -1.33 -21.79
N ASN A 72 1.31 -1.40 -21.65
CA ASN A 72 2.20 -0.26 -21.89
C ASN A 72 2.13 0.17 -23.37
N ARG A 73 2.18 -0.80 -24.29
CA ARG A 73 2.07 -0.55 -25.74
C ARG A 73 0.71 0.07 -26.12
N TRP A 74 -0.35 -0.27 -25.39
CA TRP A 74 -1.67 0.34 -25.60
C TRP A 74 -1.72 1.78 -25.08
N LEU A 75 -1.20 2.04 -23.88
CA LEU A 75 -1.13 3.38 -23.29
C LEU A 75 -0.28 4.33 -24.13
N ASP A 76 0.79 3.82 -24.73
CA ASP A 76 1.69 4.55 -25.64
C ASP A 76 0.97 5.19 -26.83
N LYS A 77 -0.13 4.59 -27.28
CA LYS A 77 -0.94 5.14 -28.37
C LYS A 77 -1.61 6.46 -28.02
N ALA A 78 -1.73 6.80 -26.73
CA ALA A 78 -2.33 8.07 -26.30
C ALA A 78 -1.48 9.30 -26.63
N ALA A 79 -0.16 9.13 -26.79
CA ALA A 79 0.77 10.22 -27.09
C ALA A 79 1.02 10.41 -28.60
N ILE A 80 0.35 9.64 -29.46
CA ILE A 80 0.35 9.83 -30.92
C ILE A 80 -0.28 11.18 -31.26
N VAL A 81 0.44 12.00 -32.03
CA VAL A 81 -0.09 13.24 -32.60
C VAL A 81 -1.00 12.87 -33.78
N ALA A 82 -2.29 12.66 -33.51
CA ALA A 82 -3.27 12.61 -34.59
C ALA A 82 -3.49 14.06 -35.07
N SER A 83 -2.93 14.39 -36.22
CA SER A 83 -3.16 15.68 -36.89
C SER A 83 -4.53 15.66 -37.57
N GLU A 84 -5.60 15.69 -36.79
CA GLU A 84 -6.94 15.99 -37.28
C GLU A 84 -7.46 17.21 -36.50
N ASN A 85 -7.55 18.35 -37.20
CA ASN A 85 -8.19 19.61 -36.78
C ASN A 85 -7.37 20.63 -35.97
N GLY A 86 -6.03 20.66 -36.08
CA GLY A 86 -5.22 21.79 -35.55
C GLY A 86 -5.21 21.95 -34.02
N THR A 87 -5.88 21.07 -33.28
CA THR A 87 -5.84 21.05 -31.82
C THR A 87 -4.66 20.18 -31.38
N LYS A 88 -3.58 20.85 -30.95
CA LYS A 88 -2.38 20.23 -30.40
C LYS A 88 -2.81 19.21 -29.32
N SER A 89 -2.39 17.95 -29.45
CA SER A 89 -2.76 16.91 -28.48
C SER A 89 -2.40 17.38 -27.07
N MET A 90 -3.38 17.49 -26.16
CA MET A 90 -3.10 17.89 -24.76
C MET A 90 -2.41 16.79 -23.92
N VAL A 91 -2.18 15.59 -24.47
CA VAL A 91 -1.56 14.48 -23.72
C VAL A 91 -0.13 14.33 -24.19
N THR A 92 0.79 14.47 -23.25
CA THR A 92 2.23 14.34 -23.51
C THR A 92 2.73 12.94 -23.18
N VAL A 93 3.88 12.56 -23.73
CA VAL A 93 4.59 11.32 -23.37
C VAL A 93 4.81 11.22 -21.85
N THR A 94 5.16 12.34 -21.22
CA THR A 94 5.35 12.42 -19.76
C THR A 94 4.09 12.06 -18.98
N ASP A 95 2.90 12.38 -19.49
CA ASP A 95 1.63 12.01 -18.83
C ASP A 95 1.30 10.54 -19.02
N VAL A 96 1.61 9.97 -20.19
CA VAL A 96 1.47 8.53 -20.44
C VAL A 96 2.36 7.73 -19.49
N GLU A 97 3.63 8.12 -19.32
CA GLU A 97 4.55 7.44 -18.40
C GLU A 97 4.07 7.50 -16.95
N LYS A 98 3.56 8.65 -16.49
CA LYS A 98 2.94 8.74 -15.15
C LYS A 98 1.77 7.78 -14.98
N VAL A 99 0.93 7.63 -16.00
CA VAL A 99 -0.21 6.70 -15.95
C VAL A 99 0.26 5.24 -15.95
N LYS A 100 1.30 4.90 -16.73
CA LYS A 100 1.93 3.58 -16.68
C LYS A 100 2.48 3.27 -15.28
N MET A 101 3.13 4.23 -14.63
CA MET A 101 3.62 4.05 -13.25
C MET A 101 2.48 3.71 -12.29
N VAL A 102 1.36 4.43 -12.38
CA VAL A 102 0.17 4.15 -11.55
C VAL A 102 -0.42 2.76 -11.89
N ALA A 103 -0.48 2.40 -13.18
CA ALA A 103 -0.97 1.11 -13.62
C ALA A 103 -0.12 -0.05 -13.08
N LYS A 104 1.21 0.14 -12.93
CA LYS A 104 2.11 -0.84 -12.30
C LYS A 104 1.80 -1.08 -10.81
N LEU A 105 1.11 -0.16 -10.12
CA LEU A 105 0.72 -0.33 -8.72
C LEU A 105 -0.51 -1.23 -8.54
N ILE A 106 -1.38 -1.29 -9.55
CA ILE A 106 -2.69 -1.98 -9.47
C ILE A 106 -2.56 -3.48 -9.18
N PRO A 107 -1.63 -4.25 -9.78
CA PRO A 107 -1.46 -5.66 -9.45
C PRO A 107 -1.15 -5.88 -7.96
N ILE A 108 -0.20 -5.12 -7.41
CA ILE A 108 0.18 -5.23 -5.99
C ILE A 108 -0.96 -4.73 -5.10
N TRP A 109 -1.61 -3.63 -5.47
CA TRP A 109 -2.80 -3.11 -4.81
C TRP A 109 -3.89 -4.18 -4.67
N SER A 110 -4.18 -4.91 -5.75
CA SER A 110 -5.23 -5.94 -5.75
C SER A 110 -4.95 -7.05 -4.75
N THR A 111 -3.69 -7.49 -4.65
CA THR A 111 -3.31 -8.56 -3.70
C THR A 111 -3.35 -8.12 -2.23
N CYS A 112 -3.32 -6.81 -1.97
CA CYS A 112 -3.41 -6.26 -0.63
C CYS A 112 -4.84 -6.31 -0.06
N ILE A 113 -5.87 -6.39 -0.93
CA ILE A 113 -7.28 -6.43 -0.55
C ILE A 113 -7.56 -7.60 0.41
N LEU A 114 -7.01 -8.78 0.12
CA LEU A 114 -7.26 -9.98 0.91
C LEU A 114 -6.67 -9.92 2.32
N PHE A 115 -5.62 -9.13 2.55
CA PHE A 115 -5.16 -8.86 3.91
C PHE A 115 -6.27 -8.18 4.74
N TRP A 116 -6.91 -7.16 4.16
CA TRP A 116 -7.97 -6.40 4.81
C TRP A 116 -9.26 -7.22 4.96
N THR A 117 -9.50 -8.17 4.06
CA THR A 117 -10.56 -9.18 4.22
C THR A 117 -10.30 -10.13 5.40
N VAL A 118 -9.05 -10.50 5.67
CA VAL A 118 -8.71 -11.26 6.88
C VAL A 118 -8.83 -10.39 8.13
N TYR A 119 -8.41 -9.13 8.03
CA TYR A 119 -8.49 -8.16 9.13
C TYR A 119 -9.93 -7.96 9.61
N SER A 120 -10.90 -7.84 8.68
CA SER A 120 -12.32 -7.64 9.06
C SER A 120 -12.84 -8.74 10.00
N GLN A 121 -12.35 -9.98 9.88
CA GLN A 121 -12.77 -11.09 10.74
C GLN A 121 -12.41 -10.89 12.21
N MET A 122 -11.37 -10.10 12.50
CA MET A 122 -10.98 -9.75 13.87
C MET A 122 -12.02 -8.83 14.53
N THR A 123 -12.73 -8.04 13.73
CA THR A 123 -13.76 -7.11 14.19
C THR A 123 -15.16 -7.71 14.23
N THR A 124 -15.39 -8.83 13.54
CA THR A 124 -16.71 -9.48 13.41
C THR A 124 -16.70 -10.88 14.03
N PHE A 125 -16.38 -11.92 13.26
CA PHE A 125 -16.52 -13.31 13.70
C PHE A 125 -15.66 -13.66 14.93
N SER A 126 -14.50 -13.03 15.10
CA SER A 126 -13.69 -13.21 16.30
C SER A 126 -14.38 -12.71 17.56
N VAL A 127 -15.16 -11.62 17.44
CA VAL A 127 -15.98 -11.09 18.53
C VAL A 127 -17.14 -12.04 18.82
N GLU A 128 -17.80 -12.56 17.79
CA GLU A 128 -18.86 -13.58 17.94
C GLU A 128 -18.33 -14.86 18.59
N GLN A 129 -17.15 -15.35 18.20
CA GLN A 129 -16.48 -16.47 18.84
C GLN A 129 -16.25 -16.21 20.34
N ALA A 130 -15.82 -14.99 20.69
CA ALA A 130 -15.57 -14.62 22.07
C ALA A 130 -16.83 -14.70 22.96
N THR A 131 -18.01 -14.42 22.41
CA THR A 131 -19.28 -14.55 23.15
C THR A 131 -19.58 -16.00 23.58
N ARG A 132 -18.98 -16.99 22.91
CA ARG A 132 -19.16 -18.43 23.16
C ARG A 132 -18.06 -19.05 24.02
N LEU A 133 -17.12 -18.24 24.50
CA LEU A 133 -15.97 -18.69 25.30
C LEU A 133 -16.11 -18.27 26.76
N ASN A 134 -15.33 -18.89 27.64
CA ASN A 134 -15.24 -18.46 29.02
C ASN A 134 -14.41 -17.17 29.10
N ARG A 135 -15.09 -16.05 29.41
CA ARG A 135 -14.51 -14.71 29.53
C ARG A 135 -14.20 -14.29 30.97
N HIS A 136 -14.37 -15.18 31.94
CA HIS A 136 -14.06 -14.88 33.35
C HIS A 136 -12.56 -14.90 33.61
N LEU A 137 -12.03 -13.81 34.18
CA LEU A 137 -10.63 -13.72 34.57
C LEU A 137 -10.47 -14.08 36.06
N GLY A 138 -9.68 -15.12 36.33
CA GLY A 138 -9.14 -15.47 37.66
C GLY A 138 -10.12 -15.38 38.83
N GLY A 139 -10.99 -16.38 39.02
CA GLY A 139 -11.72 -16.67 40.28
C GLY A 139 -12.69 -15.61 40.85
N HIS A 140 -12.53 -14.33 40.53
CA HIS A 140 -13.18 -13.19 41.18
C HIS A 140 -14.37 -12.63 40.38
N GLY A 141 -14.98 -13.44 39.51
CA GLY A 141 -16.25 -13.09 38.84
C GLY A 141 -16.19 -11.96 37.79
N PHE A 142 -15.01 -11.42 37.45
CA PHE A 142 -14.90 -10.41 36.40
C PHE A 142 -14.99 -11.04 35.00
N GLU A 143 -16.01 -10.68 34.24
CA GLU A 143 -16.21 -11.11 32.86
C GLU A 143 -15.73 -10.05 31.86
N ILE A 144 -14.74 -10.39 31.04
CA ILE A 144 -14.21 -9.48 30.01
C ILE A 144 -15.27 -9.28 28.91
N PRO A 145 -15.62 -8.05 28.50
CA PRO A 145 -16.49 -7.82 27.35
C PRO A 145 -15.92 -8.43 26.05
N ALA A 146 -16.71 -9.18 25.28
CA ALA A 146 -16.22 -9.85 24.07
C ALA A 146 -15.55 -8.89 23.07
N GLY A 147 -16.14 -7.70 22.87
CA GLY A 147 -15.59 -6.68 21.96
C GLY A 147 -14.27 -6.06 22.42
N SER A 148 -13.91 -6.13 23.72
CA SER A 148 -12.67 -5.54 24.21
C SER A 148 -11.43 -6.36 23.87
N LEU A 149 -11.58 -7.59 23.37
CA LEU A 149 -10.44 -8.41 22.89
C LEU A 149 -9.67 -7.77 21.74
N SER A 150 -10.30 -6.86 21.00
CA SER A 150 -9.62 -6.01 20.00
C SER A 150 -8.44 -5.23 20.60
N VAL A 151 -8.37 -5.05 21.92
CA VAL A 151 -7.19 -4.47 22.59
C VAL A 151 -5.90 -5.25 22.26
N PHE A 152 -5.95 -6.58 22.16
CA PHE A 152 -4.78 -7.40 21.84
C PHE A 152 -4.29 -7.17 20.41
N LEU A 153 -5.21 -6.87 19.48
CA LEU A 153 -4.87 -6.44 18.13
C LEU A 153 -4.06 -5.15 18.15
N PHE A 154 -4.58 -4.12 18.83
CA PHE A 154 -3.91 -2.81 18.94
C PHE A 154 -2.58 -2.88 19.68
N LEU A 155 -2.50 -3.65 20.76
CA LEU A 155 -1.24 -3.88 21.47
C LEU A 155 -0.20 -4.55 20.56
N SER A 156 -0.61 -5.53 19.75
CA SER A 156 0.28 -6.15 18.77
C SER A 156 0.74 -5.16 17.70
N ILE A 157 -0.16 -4.35 17.14
CA ILE A 157 0.19 -3.29 16.18
C ILE A 157 1.23 -2.33 16.77
N LEU A 158 0.99 -1.82 17.99
CA LEU A 158 1.89 -0.88 18.65
C LEU A 158 3.26 -1.50 18.92
N LEU A 159 3.28 -2.75 19.39
CA LEU A 159 4.50 -3.50 19.65
C LEU A 159 5.30 -3.69 18.36
N PHE A 160 4.68 -4.24 17.31
CA PHE A 160 5.39 -4.52 16.06
C PHE A 160 5.74 -3.27 15.27
N THR A 161 4.96 -2.19 15.37
CA THR A 161 5.33 -0.89 14.78
C THR A 161 6.59 -0.35 15.46
N SER A 162 6.63 -0.37 16.79
CA SER A 162 7.81 0.07 17.56
C SER A 162 9.04 -0.81 17.28
N LEU A 163 8.85 -2.13 17.20
CA LEU A 163 9.93 -3.07 16.87
C LEU A 163 10.42 -2.92 15.42
N ASN A 164 9.53 -2.58 14.49
CA ASN A 164 9.91 -2.32 13.10
C ASN A 164 10.94 -1.21 12.98
N GLU A 165 10.68 -0.07 13.61
CA GLU A 165 11.58 1.09 13.53
C GLU A 165 12.87 0.89 14.33
N ARG A 166 12.78 0.30 15.53
CA ARG A 166 13.93 0.20 16.45
C ARG A 166 14.79 -1.04 16.27
N VAL A 167 14.22 -2.15 15.82
CA VAL A 167 14.91 -3.45 15.77
C VAL A 167 15.01 -3.96 14.34
N PHE A 168 13.88 -4.18 13.66
CA PHE A 168 13.89 -4.86 12.36
C PHE A 168 14.60 -4.05 11.29
N VAL A 169 14.37 -2.72 11.21
CA VAL A 169 15.02 -1.88 10.20
C VAL A 169 16.53 -1.74 10.43
N PRO A 170 17.03 -1.42 11.64
CA PRO A 170 18.48 -1.38 11.90
C PRO A 170 19.15 -2.74 11.68
N LEU A 171 18.53 -3.83 12.13
CA LEU A 171 19.07 -5.18 11.96
C LEU A 171 19.13 -5.57 10.47
N ALA A 172 18.06 -5.31 9.73
CA ALA A 172 18.04 -5.57 8.29
C ALA A 172 19.08 -4.71 7.56
N ARG A 173 19.28 -3.45 7.94
CA ARG A 173 20.35 -2.60 7.37
C ARG A 173 21.74 -3.20 7.60
N ARG A 174 21.99 -3.73 8.80
CA ARG A 174 23.27 -4.42 9.12
C ARG A 174 23.45 -5.69 8.30
N LEU A 175 22.39 -6.48 8.12
CA LEU A 175 22.46 -7.77 7.44
C LEU A 175 22.47 -7.64 5.90
N THR A 176 21.59 -6.82 5.33
CA THR A 176 21.44 -6.68 3.87
C THR A 176 22.42 -5.67 3.26
N ARG A 177 23.09 -4.86 4.09
CA ARG A 177 23.91 -3.70 3.68
C ARG A 177 23.20 -2.71 2.75
N ARG A 178 21.87 -2.78 2.66
CA ARG A 178 21.04 -1.84 1.89
C ARG A 178 20.61 -0.68 2.79
N THR A 179 20.61 0.53 2.24
CA THR A 179 20.23 1.77 2.97
C THR A 179 18.84 1.72 3.59
N HIS A 180 17.90 1.00 2.96
CA HIS A 180 16.52 0.86 3.44
C HIS A 180 16.26 -0.38 4.32
N GLY A 181 17.23 -1.29 4.48
CA GLY A 181 17.11 -2.50 5.30
C GLY A 181 16.16 -3.56 4.72
N ILE A 182 14.85 -3.35 4.86
CA ILE A 182 13.77 -4.22 4.36
C ILE A 182 13.03 -3.48 3.25
N THR A 183 12.80 -4.15 2.12
CA THR A 183 12.05 -3.56 1.00
C THR A 183 10.56 -3.47 1.33
N SER A 184 9.85 -2.50 0.73
CA SER A 184 8.42 -2.31 0.97
C SER A 184 7.59 -3.54 0.54
N LEU A 185 7.99 -4.24 -0.54
CA LEU A 185 7.31 -5.47 -0.97
C LEU A 185 7.55 -6.63 0.01
N GLN A 186 8.75 -6.74 0.59
CA GLN A 186 8.99 -7.75 1.64
C GLN A 186 8.10 -7.50 2.87
N ARG A 187 7.91 -6.25 3.29
CA ARG A 187 7.00 -5.91 4.39
C ARG A 187 5.56 -6.33 4.09
N ILE A 188 5.06 -6.03 2.88
CA ILE A 188 3.73 -6.47 2.43
C ILE A 188 3.62 -7.99 2.46
N GLY A 189 4.61 -8.70 1.89
CA GLY A 189 4.66 -10.16 1.88
C GLY A 189 4.67 -10.79 3.27
N THR A 190 5.42 -10.20 4.22
CA THR A 190 5.42 -10.64 5.62
C THR A 190 4.03 -10.50 6.23
N GLY A 191 3.36 -9.36 6.00
CA GLY A 191 2.00 -9.14 6.50
C GLY A 191 0.99 -10.13 5.94
N LEU A 192 1.02 -10.40 4.62
CA LEU A 192 0.20 -11.42 3.97
C LEU A 192 0.47 -12.84 4.49
N THR A 193 1.74 -13.15 4.82
CA THR A 193 2.11 -14.45 5.39
C THR A 193 1.57 -14.61 6.82
N LEU A 194 1.66 -13.55 7.63
CA LEU A 194 1.14 -13.53 8.99
C LEU A 194 -0.40 -13.63 9.02
N SER A 195 -1.09 -13.04 8.04
CA SER A 195 -2.55 -13.18 7.93
C SER A 195 -2.98 -14.61 7.61
N ILE A 196 -2.22 -15.35 6.78
CA ILE A 196 -2.45 -16.78 6.55
C ILE A 196 -2.27 -17.57 7.85
N ALA A 197 -1.16 -17.35 8.57
CA ALA A 197 -0.90 -18.01 9.85
C ALA A 197 -2.01 -17.72 10.88
N ALA A 198 -2.55 -16.50 10.88
CA ALA A 198 -3.67 -16.12 11.72
C ALA A 198 -4.95 -16.90 11.37
N MET A 199 -5.31 -17.02 10.08
CA MET A 199 -6.48 -17.78 9.64
C MET A 199 -6.36 -19.28 9.90
N VAL A 200 -5.17 -19.85 9.72
CA VAL A 200 -4.90 -21.24 10.10
C VAL A 200 -5.10 -21.43 11.60
N THR A 201 -4.54 -20.52 12.41
CA THR A 201 -4.69 -20.57 13.88
C THR A 201 -6.15 -20.42 14.30
N ALA A 202 -6.88 -19.48 13.71
CA ALA A 202 -8.29 -19.24 13.96
C ALA A 202 -9.15 -20.47 13.61
N SER A 203 -8.86 -21.11 12.46
CA SER A 203 -9.57 -22.31 12.04
C SER A 203 -9.32 -23.50 12.98
N LEU A 204 -8.06 -23.75 13.35
CA LEU A 204 -7.70 -24.82 14.29
C LEU A 204 -8.34 -24.60 15.67
N PHE A 205 -8.35 -23.35 16.14
CA PHE A 205 -8.98 -22.99 17.39
C PHE A 205 -10.50 -23.20 17.33
N GLU A 206 -11.16 -22.76 16.26
CA GLU A 206 -12.60 -22.93 16.10
C GLU A 206 -13.00 -24.41 16.01
N HIS A 207 -12.22 -25.21 15.28
CA HIS A 207 -12.41 -26.66 15.23
C HIS A 207 -12.30 -27.31 16.62
N ARG A 208 -11.31 -26.87 17.42
CA ARG A 208 -11.17 -27.33 18.82
C ARG A 208 -12.35 -26.90 19.68
N ARG A 209 -12.78 -25.62 19.59
CA ARG A 209 -13.93 -25.08 20.32
C ARG A 209 -15.20 -25.88 20.04
N ARG A 210 -15.48 -26.17 18.77
CA ARG A 210 -16.66 -26.95 18.34
C ARG A 210 -16.65 -28.39 18.84
N ARG A 211 -15.48 -29.01 19.00
CA ARG A 211 -15.36 -30.36 19.59
C ARG A 211 -15.54 -30.36 21.11
N SER A 212 -15.26 -29.25 21.77
CA SER A 212 -15.35 -29.10 23.23
C SER A 212 -16.69 -28.55 23.73
N ILE A 213 -17.76 -28.55 22.92
CA ILE A 213 -19.07 -28.00 23.30
C ILE A 213 -19.65 -28.69 24.55
N THR A 214 -19.41 -29.99 24.75
CA THR A 214 -19.88 -30.77 25.90
C THR A 214 -18.91 -30.75 27.09
N SER A 215 -17.77 -30.06 26.96
CA SER A 215 -16.75 -29.86 28.00
C SER A 215 -16.82 -28.41 28.51
N PRO A 216 -16.19 -28.07 29.66
CA PRO A 216 -16.19 -26.69 30.12
C PRO A 216 -15.68 -25.73 29.03
N PRO A 217 -16.31 -24.56 28.87
CA PRO A 217 -16.00 -23.63 27.78
C PRO A 217 -14.53 -23.23 27.80
N LEU A 218 -13.88 -23.28 26.62
CA LEU A 218 -12.49 -22.88 26.46
C LEU A 218 -12.29 -21.43 26.91
N ARG A 219 -11.12 -21.13 27.47
CA ARG A 219 -10.76 -19.76 27.88
C ARG A 219 -10.66 -18.85 26.67
N VAL A 220 -11.18 -17.63 26.79
CA VAL A 220 -11.15 -16.62 25.73
C VAL A 220 -9.72 -16.23 25.31
N LEU A 221 -8.74 -16.39 26.19
CA LEU A 221 -7.32 -16.04 25.95
C LEU A 221 -6.69 -16.79 24.77
N TRP A 222 -7.25 -17.92 24.34
CA TRP A 222 -6.77 -18.62 23.15
C TRP A 222 -6.99 -17.81 21.85
N LEU A 223 -7.98 -16.91 21.81
CA LEU A 223 -8.19 -16.00 20.68
C LEU A 223 -7.06 -14.95 20.57
N VAL A 224 -6.28 -14.73 21.63
CA VAL A 224 -5.18 -13.75 21.59
C VAL A 224 -4.18 -14.08 20.48
N GLN A 225 -3.97 -15.36 20.17
CA GLN A 225 -3.02 -15.77 19.14
C GLN A 225 -3.40 -15.27 17.73
N GLN A 226 -4.67 -15.37 17.34
CA GLN A 226 -5.12 -14.85 16.03
C GLN A 226 -5.08 -13.32 15.99
N TYR A 227 -5.49 -12.64 17.06
CA TYR A 227 -5.39 -11.17 17.16
C TYR A 227 -3.95 -10.68 17.09
N PHE A 228 -3.04 -11.36 17.79
CA PHE A 228 -1.61 -11.03 17.79
C PHE A 228 -1.00 -11.17 16.40
N LEU A 229 -1.27 -12.28 15.70
CA LEU A 229 -0.76 -12.54 14.35
C LEU A 229 -1.30 -11.53 13.31
N VAL A 230 -2.60 -11.21 13.34
CA VAL A 230 -3.17 -10.19 12.43
C VAL A 230 -2.58 -8.81 12.75
N GLY A 231 -2.49 -8.42 14.03
CA GLY A 231 -1.94 -7.11 14.40
C GLY A 231 -0.46 -6.96 14.06
N ALA A 232 0.32 -8.03 14.22
CA ALA A 232 1.70 -8.08 13.75
C ALA A 232 1.76 -7.94 12.22
N GLY A 233 0.92 -8.68 11.51
CA GLY A 233 0.80 -8.61 10.05
C GLY A 233 0.43 -7.22 9.54
N GLU A 234 -0.47 -6.52 10.24
CA GLU A 234 -0.90 -5.17 9.87
C GLU A 234 0.23 -4.16 10.01
N ALA A 235 1.00 -4.22 11.11
CA ALA A 235 2.15 -3.33 11.30
C ALA A 235 3.14 -3.40 10.12
N PHE A 236 3.36 -4.60 9.56
CA PHE A 236 4.19 -4.76 8.36
C PHE A 236 3.45 -4.39 7.06
N ALA A 237 2.24 -4.89 6.86
CA ALA A 237 1.47 -4.69 5.62
C ALA A 237 1.12 -3.21 5.41
N TYR A 238 0.63 -2.51 6.45
CA TYR A 238 0.25 -1.11 6.38
C TYR A 238 1.45 -0.23 6.00
N VAL A 239 2.55 -0.36 6.74
CA VAL A 239 3.77 0.42 6.48
C VAL A 239 4.35 0.09 5.11
N GLY A 240 4.41 -1.20 4.75
CA GLY A 240 4.89 -1.66 3.46
C GLY A 240 4.06 -1.13 2.29
N GLN A 241 2.72 -1.21 2.39
CA GLN A 241 1.79 -0.67 1.39
C GLN A 241 1.99 0.83 1.26
N LEU A 242 1.87 1.59 2.35
CA LEU A 242 1.96 3.04 2.31
C LEU A 242 3.28 3.53 1.71
N GLU A 243 4.40 2.92 2.12
CA GLU A 243 5.73 3.23 1.61
C GLU A 243 5.86 2.89 0.12
N PHE A 244 5.37 1.73 -0.30
CA PHE A 244 5.37 1.32 -1.71
C PHE A 244 4.57 2.29 -2.58
N PHE A 245 3.32 2.59 -2.20
CA PHE A 245 2.43 3.49 -2.93
C PHE A 245 2.98 4.91 -3.00
N ILE A 246 3.59 5.43 -1.94
CA ILE A 246 4.16 6.79 -1.94
C ILE A 246 5.45 6.87 -2.77
N ARG A 247 6.30 5.83 -2.73
CA ARG A 247 7.58 5.81 -3.44
C ARG A 247 7.44 5.60 -4.93
N GLU A 248 6.57 4.67 -5.33
CA GLU A 248 6.39 4.31 -6.73
C GLU A 248 5.42 5.24 -7.47
N ALA A 249 4.60 6.02 -6.73
CA ALA A 249 3.76 7.03 -7.37
C ALA A 249 4.58 8.22 -7.93
N PRO A 250 4.20 8.76 -9.09
CA PRO A 250 4.80 9.99 -9.60
C PRO A 250 4.52 11.16 -8.65
N GLU A 251 5.45 12.12 -8.59
CA GLU A 251 5.43 13.20 -7.57
C GLU A 251 4.10 13.96 -7.50
N ARG A 252 3.47 14.18 -8.66
CA ARG A 252 2.20 14.92 -8.77
C ARG A 252 0.97 14.09 -8.40
N MET A 253 1.12 12.79 -8.14
CA MET A 253 0.00 11.86 -7.88
C MET A 253 0.13 11.12 -6.54
N LYS A 254 1.01 11.57 -5.64
CA LYS A 254 1.19 10.96 -4.31
C LYS A 254 -0.11 10.94 -3.49
N SER A 255 -0.88 12.02 -3.49
CA SER A 255 -2.18 12.08 -2.79
C SER A 255 -3.19 11.07 -3.33
N MET A 256 -3.23 10.88 -4.65
CA MET A 256 -4.06 9.85 -5.27
C MET A 256 -3.60 8.44 -4.87
N SER A 257 -2.28 8.22 -4.74
CA SER A 257 -1.71 6.96 -4.29
C SER A 257 -2.13 6.61 -2.85
N THR A 258 -2.17 7.60 -1.95
CA THR A 258 -2.76 7.42 -0.61
C THR A 258 -4.24 7.07 -0.68
N GLY A 259 -4.99 7.67 -1.62
CA GLY A 259 -6.38 7.30 -1.90
C GLY A 259 -6.53 5.85 -2.38
N LEU A 260 -5.66 5.37 -3.27
CA LEU A 260 -5.60 3.96 -3.69
C LEU A 260 -5.28 3.04 -2.51
N PHE A 261 -4.33 3.42 -1.66
CA PHE A 261 -4.05 2.67 -0.45
C PHE A 261 -5.30 2.53 0.44
N LEU A 262 -5.98 3.63 0.77
CA LEU A 262 -7.20 3.59 1.60
C LEU A 262 -8.33 2.81 0.93
N SER A 263 -8.46 2.90 -0.41
CA SER A 263 -9.48 2.13 -1.13
C SER A 263 -9.25 0.62 -1.05
N SER A 264 -8.01 0.16 -0.87
CA SER A 264 -7.71 -1.27 -0.65
C SER A 264 -8.32 -1.78 0.66
N ILE A 265 -8.33 -0.94 1.71
CA ILE A 265 -8.95 -1.25 3.00
C ILE A 265 -10.45 -1.44 2.79
N SER A 266 -11.12 -0.43 2.24
CA SER A 266 -12.57 -0.47 1.99
C SER A 266 -12.95 -1.67 1.11
N MET A 267 -12.17 -1.92 0.05
CA MET A 267 -12.40 -3.07 -0.83
C MET A 267 -12.26 -4.40 -0.08
N GLY A 268 -11.32 -4.52 0.86
CA GLY A 268 -11.17 -5.71 1.67
C GLY A 268 -12.37 -6.01 2.55
N PHE A 269 -12.98 -4.98 3.14
CA PHE A 269 -14.24 -5.10 3.90
C PHE A 269 -15.41 -5.47 2.98
N PHE A 270 -15.53 -4.86 1.79
CA PHE A 270 -16.57 -5.25 0.84
C PHE A 270 -16.41 -6.68 0.34
N VAL A 271 -15.18 -7.12 0.04
CA VAL A 271 -14.88 -8.50 -0.32
C VAL A 271 -15.21 -9.45 0.84
N SER A 272 -14.98 -9.04 2.09
CA SER A 272 -15.39 -9.82 3.26
C SER A 272 -16.91 -10.05 3.29
N SER A 273 -17.70 -8.99 3.10
CA SER A 273 -19.16 -9.11 3.05
C SER A 273 -19.60 -10.00 1.88
N LEU A 274 -19.05 -9.77 0.69
CA LEU A 274 -19.35 -10.58 -0.49
C LEU A 274 -19.01 -12.06 -0.29
N LEU A 275 -17.88 -12.38 0.36
CA LEU A 275 -17.50 -13.77 0.64
C LEU A 275 -18.47 -14.43 1.62
N VAL A 276 -18.97 -13.69 2.62
CA VAL A 276 -20.00 -14.21 3.54
C VAL A 276 -21.27 -14.54 2.76
N ASP A 277 -21.75 -13.64 1.90
CA ASP A 277 -22.95 -13.85 1.09
C ASP A 277 -22.79 -15.01 0.10
N LEU A 278 -21.64 -15.10 -0.57
CA LEU A 278 -21.33 -16.20 -1.50
C LEU A 278 -21.26 -17.55 -0.80
N VAL A 279 -20.69 -17.60 0.41
CA VAL A 279 -20.62 -18.83 1.21
C VAL A 279 -22.01 -19.22 1.72
N ASP A 280 -22.80 -18.26 2.16
CA ASP A 280 -24.18 -18.51 2.60
C ASP A 280 -25.00 -19.12 1.45
N TRP A 281 -24.94 -18.50 0.27
CA TRP A 281 -25.57 -19.00 -0.94
C TRP A 281 -25.07 -20.38 -1.36
N ALA A 282 -23.75 -20.58 -1.44
CA ALA A 282 -23.17 -21.83 -1.92
C ALA A 282 -23.35 -23.01 -0.95
N THR A 283 -23.49 -22.74 0.35
CA THR A 283 -23.61 -23.77 1.39
C THR A 283 -25.03 -23.92 1.93
N GLY A 284 -25.99 -23.13 1.44
CA GLY A 284 -27.36 -23.07 1.98
C GLY A 284 -27.38 -22.67 3.46
N GLY A 285 -26.48 -21.78 3.88
CA GLY A 285 -26.30 -21.35 5.26
C GLY A 285 -25.72 -22.42 6.19
N ALA A 286 -25.02 -23.43 5.67
CA ALA A 286 -24.44 -24.49 6.51
C ALA A 286 -23.21 -24.00 7.31
N TRP A 287 -22.40 -23.08 6.75
CA TRP A 287 -21.16 -22.64 7.40
C TRP A 287 -21.38 -21.50 8.38
N ILE A 288 -22.16 -20.49 8.00
CA ILE A 288 -22.37 -19.27 8.78
C ILE A 288 -23.82 -19.28 9.27
N LYS A 289 -24.02 -19.47 10.58
CA LYS A 289 -25.34 -19.51 11.22
C LYS A 289 -25.38 -18.56 12.41
N ASN A 290 -26.56 -18.02 12.69
CA ASN A 290 -26.81 -17.20 13.90
C ASN A 290 -26.39 -17.94 15.19
N ASN A 291 -26.57 -19.26 15.22
CA ASN A 291 -25.98 -20.10 16.26
C ASN A 291 -24.63 -20.64 15.78
N LEU A 292 -23.55 -20.03 16.28
CA LEU A 292 -22.18 -20.38 15.94
C LEU A 292 -21.83 -21.85 16.25
N ASP A 293 -22.47 -22.45 17.25
CA ASP A 293 -22.24 -23.86 17.62
C ASP A 293 -22.78 -24.84 16.56
N LYS A 294 -23.79 -24.41 15.79
CA LYS A 294 -24.38 -25.18 14.68
C LYS A 294 -23.73 -24.85 13.33
N GLY A 295 -22.97 -23.76 13.25
CA GLY A 295 -22.20 -23.37 12.07
C GLY A 295 -20.87 -24.15 11.97
N LYS A 296 -20.20 -23.98 10.84
CA LYS A 296 -18.84 -24.48 10.58
C LYS A 296 -17.91 -23.30 10.24
N LEU A 297 -17.77 -22.38 11.19
CA LEU A 297 -16.92 -21.19 11.03
C LEU A 297 -15.45 -21.56 10.78
N ASP A 298 -15.00 -22.72 11.28
CA ASP A 298 -13.69 -23.31 10.99
C ASP A 298 -13.45 -23.51 9.48
N TYR A 299 -14.49 -23.88 8.71
CA TYR A 299 -14.38 -24.04 7.25
C TYR A 299 -14.28 -22.70 6.54
N PHE A 300 -14.98 -21.67 7.02
CA PHE A 300 -14.85 -20.32 6.51
C PHE A 300 -13.43 -19.77 6.73
N TYR A 301 -12.84 -20.01 7.91
CA TYR A 301 -11.44 -19.65 8.16
C TYR A 301 -10.44 -20.45 7.33
N TRP A 302 -10.68 -21.75 7.10
CA TRP A 302 -9.87 -22.54 6.16
C TRP A 302 -9.95 -21.99 4.73
N MET A 303 -11.14 -21.63 4.27
CA MET A 303 -11.33 -21.00 2.96
C MET A 303 -10.52 -19.70 2.84
N LEU A 304 -10.57 -18.83 3.85
CA LEU A 304 -9.77 -17.59 3.87
C LEU A 304 -8.27 -17.87 3.91
N ALA A 305 -7.82 -18.91 4.62
CA ALA A 305 -6.42 -19.33 4.64
C ALA A 305 -5.95 -19.81 3.25
N VAL A 306 -6.74 -20.64 2.57
CA VAL A 306 -6.45 -21.12 1.21
C VAL A 306 -6.44 -19.96 0.22
N LEU A 307 -7.47 -19.11 0.25
CA LEU A 307 -7.57 -17.95 -0.64
C LEU A 307 -6.40 -16.98 -0.43
N SER A 308 -6.03 -16.73 0.83
CA SER A 308 -4.88 -15.89 1.18
C SER A 308 -3.55 -16.51 0.75
N THR A 309 -3.42 -17.85 0.80
CA THR A 309 -2.24 -18.56 0.30
C THR A 309 -2.10 -18.43 -1.21
N LEU A 310 -3.19 -18.63 -1.96
CA LEU A 310 -3.20 -18.41 -3.42
C LEU A 310 -2.87 -16.95 -3.75
N ASN A 311 -3.42 -16.01 -3.00
CA ASN A 311 -3.12 -14.59 -3.15
C ASN A 311 -1.65 -14.26 -2.86
N LEU A 312 -1.03 -14.89 -1.86
CA LEU A 312 0.38 -14.72 -1.58
C LEU A 312 1.24 -15.22 -2.76
N LEU A 313 0.88 -16.34 -3.39
CA LEU A 313 1.57 -16.83 -4.59
C LEU A 313 1.47 -15.82 -5.74
N VAL A 314 0.27 -15.28 -5.99
CA VAL A 314 0.05 -14.23 -6.99
C VAL A 314 0.88 -12.98 -6.65
N PHE A 315 0.85 -12.54 -5.39
CA PHE A 315 1.68 -11.43 -4.92
C PHE A 315 3.17 -11.66 -5.18
N MET A 316 3.69 -12.87 -4.90
CA MET A 316 5.09 -13.20 -5.17
C MET A 316 5.42 -13.12 -6.66
N THR A 317 4.52 -13.54 -7.55
CA THR A 317 4.74 -13.40 -9.00
C THR A 317 4.84 -11.94 -9.43
N PHE A 318 3.95 -11.08 -8.95
CA PHE A 318 4.00 -9.65 -9.25
C PHE A 318 5.19 -8.94 -8.60
N ALA A 319 5.53 -9.30 -7.35
CA ALA A 319 6.66 -8.71 -6.64
C ALA A 319 8.00 -9.06 -7.29
N ARG A 320 8.16 -10.27 -7.84
CA ARG A 320 9.38 -10.67 -8.58
C ARG A 320 9.55 -9.93 -9.90
N GLY A 321 8.44 -9.62 -10.58
CA GLY A 321 8.45 -8.87 -11.84
C GLY A 321 8.42 -7.35 -11.68
N HIS A 322 8.53 -6.83 -10.45
CA HIS A 322 8.45 -5.40 -10.17
C HIS A 322 9.84 -4.78 -10.01
N ASP A 323 10.22 -3.94 -10.96
CA ASP A 323 11.42 -3.12 -10.87
C ASP A 323 11.13 -1.85 -10.07
N TYR A 324 11.89 -1.66 -8.98
CA TYR A 324 11.82 -0.46 -8.17
C TYR A 324 12.28 0.77 -8.96
N LYS A 325 11.60 1.90 -8.74
CA LYS A 325 12.06 3.16 -9.30
C LYS A 325 13.42 3.54 -8.69
N GLU A 326 14.43 3.74 -9.54
CA GLU A 326 15.71 4.30 -9.09
C GLU A 326 15.50 5.71 -8.52
N GLN A 327 15.91 5.90 -7.26
CA GLN A 327 16.02 7.24 -6.73
C GLN A 327 17.36 7.80 -7.17
N PRO A 328 17.41 9.03 -7.71
CA PRO A 328 18.69 9.72 -7.79
C PRO A 328 19.24 9.74 -6.37
N ARG A 329 20.44 9.20 -6.16
CA ARG A 329 21.17 9.41 -4.90
C ARG A 329 21.05 10.89 -4.60
N TRP A 330 20.61 11.23 -3.40
CA TRP A 330 20.81 12.57 -2.86
C TRP A 330 22.34 12.74 -2.78
N VAL A 331 22.93 13.12 -3.90
CA VAL A 331 24.17 13.87 -3.93
C VAL A 331 23.84 15.06 -3.05
N ASP A 332 24.40 15.07 -1.84
CA ASP A 332 24.18 16.09 -0.84
C ASP A 332 24.16 17.45 -1.54
N SER A 333 23.24 18.33 -1.14
CA SER A 333 23.18 19.70 -1.65
C SER A 333 24.56 20.39 -1.62
N HIS A 334 25.46 19.97 -0.72
CA HIS A 334 26.88 20.29 -0.75
C HIS A 334 27.60 19.90 -2.05
N THR A 335 27.47 18.65 -2.50
CA THR A 335 28.14 18.15 -3.71
C THR A 335 27.50 18.72 -4.98
N LYS A 336 26.18 18.97 -4.98
CA LYS A 336 25.50 19.64 -6.10
C LYS A 336 25.90 21.11 -6.21
N CYS A 337 26.14 21.79 -5.08
CA CYS A 337 26.67 23.16 -5.05
C CYS A 337 28.15 23.18 -5.47
N MET A 338 28.94 22.17 -5.09
CA MET A 338 30.35 22.05 -5.52
C MET A 338 30.49 21.72 -7.01
N MET A 339 29.64 20.86 -7.58
CA MET A 339 29.65 20.61 -9.03
C MET A 339 29.19 21.81 -9.83
N LYS A 340 28.19 22.54 -9.35
CA LYS A 340 27.71 23.77 -9.99
C LYS A 340 28.72 24.91 -9.87
N GLY A 341 29.39 25.03 -8.72
CA GLY A 341 30.53 25.93 -8.53
C GLY A 341 31.75 25.54 -9.37
N ALA A 342 31.98 24.25 -9.63
CA ALA A 342 33.06 23.80 -10.51
C ALA A 342 32.76 24.06 -12.00
N GLU A 343 31.49 23.98 -12.42
CA GLU A 343 31.06 24.42 -13.76
C GLU A 343 31.16 25.93 -13.93
N ASP A 344 30.81 26.71 -12.90
CA ASP A 344 30.88 28.18 -12.92
C ASP A 344 32.32 28.72 -12.82
N VAL A 345 33.28 27.92 -12.32
CA VAL A 345 34.72 28.26 -12.22
C VAL A 345 35.51 27.80 -13.46
N GLY A 346 34.90 27.04 -14.37
CA GLY A 346 35.53 26.51 -15.59
C GLY A 346 35.61 27.48 -16.78
N VAL A 347 35.43 28.79 -16.57
CA VAL A 347 35.61 29.82 -17.62
C VAL A 347 36.39 30.99 -17.03
N GLY A 348 37.71 30.92 -17.08
CA GLY A 348 38.60 32.04 -16.74
C GLY A 348 39.92 31.57 -16.15
N GLU A 349 40.97 31.58 -16.97
CA GLU A 349 42.36 31.50 -16.52
C GLU A 349 42.64 32.54 -15.42
N LEU A 350 43.37 32.16 -14.36
CA LEU A 350 44.56 32.84 -13.81
C LEU A 350 44.89 32.41 -12.36
N GLY A 351 46.14 31.98 -12.15
CA GLY A 351 46.92 32.25 -10.93
C GLY A 351 46.90 31.23 -9.79
N MET A 352 47.98 30.44 -9.66
CA MET A 352 48.39 29.82 -8.39
C MET A 352 48.72 30.91 -7.37
N GLY A 353 47.93 31.06 -6.31
CA GLY A 353 48.23 31.91 -5.17
C GLY A 353 47.04 32.04 -4.22
N ASP A 354 47.28 31.82 -2.93
CA ASP A 354 46.42 32.18 -1.79
C ASP A 354 45.20 31.30 -1.48
N LEU A 355 45.49 30.09 -0.97
CA LEU A 355 44.63 29.41 0.00
C LEU A 355 44.89 30.00 1.40
N ASN A 356 44.20 31.07 1.78
CA ASN A 356 43.94 31.30 3.20
C ASN A 356 42.75 32.23 3.47
N ASN A 357 41.85 31.74 4.33
CA ASN A 357 41.00 32.52 5.22
C ASN A 357 39.77 33.24 4.62
N ASN A 358 38.55 32.71 4.82
CA ASN A 358 37.62 33.24 5.83
C ASN A 358 36.20 32.64 5.74
N ASN A 359 35.62 32.51 6.92
CA ASN A 359 34.23 32.18 7.23
C ASN A 359 33.21 33.08 6.49
N HIS A 360 32.02 32.55 6.17
CA HIS A 360 30.75 33.00 6.75
C HIS A 360 29.53 32.25 6.18
N VAL A 361 28.80 31.60 7.09
CA VAL A 361 27.33 31.60 7.21
C VAL A 361 26.49 31.18 6.00
N CYS A 362 25.83 30.02 6.10
CA CYS A 362 24.57 29.80 5.39
C CYS A 362 23.48 29.30 6.34
N VAL A 363 22.44 30.12 6.42
CA VAL A 363 21.26 30.03 7.27
C VAL A 363 20.38 28.86 6.85
N LYS A 364 19.94 28.06 7.82
CA LYS A 364 18.87 27.06 7.66
C LYS A 364 17.56 27.76 7.32
N VAL A 365 16.92 27.34 6.22
CA VAL A 365 15.48 27.49 5.99
C VAL A 365 14.88 26.11 5.76
#